data_AF-A0A290WZA2-F1
#
_entry.id   AF-A0A290WZA2-F1
#
_cell.length_a   1.000
_cell.length_b   1.000
_cell.length_c   1.000
_cell.angle_alpha   90.00
_cell.angle_beta   90.00
_cell.angle_gamma   90.00
#
_symmetry.space_group_name_H-M   'P 1'
#
loop_
_entity.id
_entity.type
_entity.pdbx_description
1 polymer ?
#
loop_
_entity_poly.entity_id
_entity_poly.type
_entity_poly.pdbx_seq_one_letter_code
_entity_poly.pdbx_strand_id
1 'polypeptide(L)'
;MKVWISVLLTISVVYANAQPFEQARGEDIQLQCYGQAEKTTLQSRSGYEWDEKQHKFVPKLGWETGKTNQDASIVVSIHDDQGSIHIPKSLIPPLNSGGSDDGWWRINDLIVGHNQIRGQFQLNGLNKPTLSIDRRSGDMTIEGLMTFNGRCEADDGHRKF
;
A
#
# COMPACT_ATOMS: atom_id res chain seq x y z
N MET A 1 -27.15 -4.36 -84.60
CA MET A 1 -27.00 -3.23 -83.65
C MET A 1 -27.00 -3.81 -82.25
N LYS A 2 -25.88 -3.73 -81.51
CA LYS A 2 -25.68 -4.37 -80.19
C LYS A 2 -25.54 -3.26 -79.15
N VAL A 3 -26.52 -3.15 -78.25
CA VAL A 3 -26.51 -2.21 -77.12
C VAL A 3 -25.80 -2.90 -75.95
N TRP A 4 -24.80 -2.24 -75.36
CA TRP A 4 -24.11 -2.70 -74.16
C TRP A 4 -24.59 -1.85 -72.98
N ILE A 5 -25.16 -2.53 -71.97
CA ILE A 5 -25.57 -1.92 -70.69
C ILE A 5 -24.40 -2.10 -69.73
N SER A 6 -23.78 -1.00 -69.32
CA SER A 6 -22.77 -0.98 -68.26
C SER A 6 -23.46 -0.75 -66.92
N VAL A 7 -23.49 -1.78 -66.08
CA VAL A 7 -23.94 -1.67 -64.68
C VAL A 7 -22.74 -1.26 -63.84
N LEU A 8 -22.81 -0.09 -63.21
CA LEU A 8 -21.82 0.38 -62.24
C LEU A 8 -22.21 -0.10 -60.85
N LEU A 9 -21.42 -1.00 -60.28
CA LEU A 9 -21.55 -1.49 -58.91
C LEU A 9 -20.75 -0.56 -57.98
N THR A 10 -21.43 0.26 -57.19
CA THR A 10 -20.77 1.08 -56.15
C THR A 10 -20.57 0.23 -54.89
N ILE A 11 -19.32 -0.14 -54.59
CA ILE A 11 -18.96 -0.82 -53.35
C ILE A 11 -18.77 0.26 -52.27
N SER A 12 -19.69 0.33 -51.31
CA SER A 12 -19.53 1.16 -50.12
C SER A 12 -18.65 0.42 -49.10
N VAL A 13 -17.42 0.89 -48.90
CA VAL A 13 -16.53 0.40 -47.84
C VAL A 13 -16.97 1.03 -46.51
N VAL A 14 -17.46 0.22 -45.59
CA VAL A 14 -17.77 0.64 -44.22
C VAL A 14 -16.48 0.56 -43.40
N TYR A 15 -15.90 1.71 -43.05
CA TYR A 15 -14.78 1.77 -42.12
C TYR A 15 -15.30 1.60 -40.69
N ALA A 16 -15.15 0.40 -40.13
CA ALA A 16 -15.31 0.19 -38.70
C ALA A 16 -14.15 0.89 -37.99
N ASN A 17 -14.45 2.00 -37.30
CA ASN A 17 -13.50 2.68 -36.43
C ASN A 17 -13.27 1.80 -35.19
N ALA A 18 -12.31 0.88 -35.26
CA ALA A 18 -11.73 0.27 -34.07
C ALA A 18 -10.94 1.38 -33.35
N GLN A 19 -11.51 1.93 -32.28
CA GLN A 19 -10.75 2.81 -31.40
C GLN A 19 -9.59 1.98 -30.82
N PRO A 20 -8.32 2.40 -31.00
CA PRO A 20 -7.21 1.72 -30.35
C PRO A 20 -7.45 1.78 -28.84
N PHE A 21 -7.49 0.61 -28.20
CA PHE A 21 -7.40 0.51 -26.75
C PHE A 21 -6.05 1.12 -26.38
N GLU A 22 -6.04 2.33 -25.81
CA GLU A 22 -4.84 2.92 -25.22
C GLU A 22 -4.34 1.88 -24.20
N GLN A 23 -3.27 1.17 -24.54
CA GLN A 23 -2.48 0.47 -23.53
C GLN A 23 -2.17 1.53 -22.49
N ALA A 24 -2.72 1.38 -21.28
CA ALA A 24 -2.40 2.22 -20.16
C ALA A 24 -0.87 2.26 -20.08
N ARG A 25 -0.27 3.36 -20.52
CA ARG A 25 1.15 3.61 -20.28
C ARG A 25 1.29 3.54 -18.78
N GLY A 26 2.11 2.61 -18.31
CA GLY A 26 2.36 2.43 -16.90
C GLY A 26 2.65 3.78 -16.24
N GLU A 27 1.99 4.02 -15.11
CA GLU A 27 2.08 5.31 -14.43
C GLU A 27 3.29 5.25 -13.48
N ASP A 28 4.25 6.14 -13.67
CA ASP A 28 5.33 6.35 -12.71
C ASP A 28 4.85 7.34 -11.64
N ILE A 29 4.58 6.83 -10.44
CA ILE A 29 4.08 7.62 -9.31
C ILE A 29 5.06 7.46 -8.14
N GLN A 30 5.56 8.59 -7.65
CA GLN A 30 6.32 8.65 -6.42
C GLN A 30 5.61 9.57 -5.44
N LEU A 31 5.31 9.06 -4.24
CA LEU A 31 4.58 9.78 -3.20
C LEU A 31 5.38 9.77 -1.91
N GLN A 32 5.43 10.93 -1.27
CA GLN A 32 5.95 11.10 0.07
C GLN A 32 4.78 11.44 1.00
N CYS A 33 4.55 10.61 2.00
CA CYS A 33 3.40 10.70 2.89
C CYS A 33 3.83 10.98 4.33
N TYR A 34 3.23 11.99 4.94
CA TYR A 34 3.51 12.39 6.33
C TYR A 34 2.26 12.20 7.18
N GLY A 35 2.41 11.65 8.38
CA GLY A 35 1.27 11.38 9.24
C GLY A 35 1.62 10.73 10.56
N GLN A 36 0.60 10.14 11.17
CA GLN A 36 0.68 9.45 12.44
C GLN A 36 0.56 7.95 12.21
N ALA A 37 1.47 7.19 12.82
CA ALA A 37 1.40 5.75 12.87
C ALA A 37 1.17 5.27 14.30
N GLU A 38 0.32 4.26 14.44
CA GLU A 38 0.14 3.50 15.66
C GLU A 38 0.64 2.08 15.40
N LYS A 39 1.46 1.53 16.31
CA LYS A 39 1.79 0.11 16.29
C LYS A 39 1.37 -0.57 17.58
N THR A 40 0.86 -1.79 17.43
CA THR A 40 0.65 -2.69 18.56
C THR A 40 2.00 -3.29 18.97
N THR A 41 2.32 -3.21 20.26
CA THR A 41 3.57 -3.70 20.86
C THR A 41 3.26 -4.79 21.88
N LEU A 42 4.10 -5.84 21.94
CA LEU A 42 4.10 -6.79 23.04
C LEU A 42 5.13 -6.33 24.08
N GLN A 43 4.71 -6.11 25.31
CA GLN A 43 5.58 -5.74 26.42
C GLN A 43 5.55 -6.84 27.49
N SER A 44 6.74 -7.28 27.94
CA SER A 44 6.86 -8.18 29.08
C SER A 44 6.81 -7.35 30.36
N ARG A 45 5.82 -7.60 31.22
CA ARG A 45 5.81 -7.08 32.58
C ARG A 45 6.24 -8.17 33.55
N SER A 46 7.27 -7.87 34.33
CA SER A 46 7.58 -8.64 35.54
C SER A 46 7.00 -7.91 36.74
N GLY A 47 6.21 -8.63 37.53
CA GLY A 47 5.58 -8.09 38.73
C GLY A 47 5.48 -9.16 39.81
N TYR A 48 4.95 -8.76 40.96
CA TYR A 48 4.57 -9.70 42.01
C TYR A 48 3.05 -9.71 42.11
N GLU A 49 2.45 -10.89 42.04
CA GLU A 49 1.01 -11.09 42.27
C GLU A 49 0.81 -11.84 43.57
N TRP A 50 -0.25 -11.51 44.32
CA TRP A 50 -0.61 -12.26 45.52
C TRP A 50 -1.19 -13.62 45.13
N ASP A 51 -0.56 -14.70 45.57
CA ASP A 51 -1.07 -16.06 45.39
C ASP A 51 -1.92 -16.45 46.62
N GLU A 52 -3.24 -16.60 46.42
CA GLU A 52 -4.16 -16.96 47.51
C GLU A 52 -3.90 -18.36 48.09
N LYS A 53 -3.30 -19.29 47.33
CA LYS A 53 -2.99 -20.65 47.80
C LYS A 53 -1.71 -20.68 48.62
N GLN A 54 -0.72 -19.87 48.22
CA GLN A 54 0.58 -19.81 48.89
C GLN A 54 0.66 -18.69 49.95
N HIS A 55 -0.37 -17.84 50.06
CA HIS A 55 -0.43 -16.67 50.94
C HIS A 55 0.86 -15.81 50.89
N LYS A 56 1.38 -15.60 49.68
CA LYS A 56 2.57 -14.78 49.46
C LYS A 56 2.54 -14.12 48.08
N PHE A 57 3.27 -13.02 47.97
CA PHE A 57 3.58 -12.43 46.67
C PHE A 57 4.55 -13.33 45.91
N VAL A 58 4.17 -13.75 44.71
CA VAL A 58 5.00 -14.59 43.83
C VAL A 58 5.38 -13.80 42.57
N PRO A 59 6.61 -13.96 42.07
CA PRO A 59 7.02 -13.33 40.82
C PRO A 59 6.18 -13.90 39.68
N LYS A 60 5.56 -13.01 38.92
CA LYS A 60 4.72 -13.32 37.77
C LYS A 60 5.27 -12.60 36.56
N LEU A 61 5.42 -13.36 35.49
CA LEU A 61 5.73 -12.83 34.16
C LEU A 61 4.42 -12.75 33.38
N GLY A 62 4.02 -11.54 33.02
CA GLY A 62 2.85 -11.27 32.18
C GLY A 62 3.28 -10.67 30.85
N TRP A 63 2.51 -10.94 29.79
CA TRP A 63 2.64 -10.26 28.51
C TRP A 63 1.47 -9.32 28.36
N GLU A 64 1.75 -8.03 28.20
CA GLU A 64 0.75 -7.01 27.93
C GLU A 64 0.88 -6.52 26.49
N THR A 65 -0.26 -6.19 25.89
CA THR A 65 -0.31 -5.55 24.58
C THR A 65 -0.46 -4.04 24.76
N GLY A 66 0.51 -3.26 24.29
CA GLY A 66 0.49 -1.80 24.31
C GLY A 66 0.31 -1.20 22.93
N LYS A 67 -0.13 0.06 22.84
CA LYS A 67 -0.18 0.85 21.60
C LYS A 67 0.81 2.01 21.71
N THR A 68 1.56 2.26 20.64
CA THR A 68 2.47 3.41 20.58
C THR A 68 2.16 4.23 19.34
N ASN A 69 1.86 5.51 19.56
CA ASN A 69 1.70 6.52 18.51
C ASN A 69 3.03 7.20 18.24
N GLN A 70 3.32 7.45 16.96
CA GLN A 70 4.52 8.17 16.53
C GLN A 70 4.29 8.85 15.18
N ASP A 71 4.92 10.00 15.00
CA ASP A 71 5.04 10.63 13.70
C ASP A 71 5.80 9.70 12.75
N ALA A 72 5.33 9.62 11.50
CA ALA A 72 5.91 8.75 10.50
C ALA A 72 5.92 9.41 9.11
N SER A 73 6.94 9.03 8.34
CA SER A 73 7.13 9.39 6.95
C SER A 73 7.20 8.10 6.13
N ILE A 74 6.31 7.94 5.17
CA ILE A 74 6.17 6.74 4.32
C ILE A 74 6.35 7.16 2.87
N VAL A 75 7.12 6.39 2.12
CA VAL A 75 7.30 6.61 0.68
C VAL A 75 6.57 5.52 -0.07
N VAL A 76 5.82 5.89 -1.11
CA VAL A 76 5.17 4.95 -2.02
C VAL A 76 5.73 5.20 -3.41
N SER A 77 6.22 4.14 -4.04
CA SER A 77 6.78 4.16 -5.38
C SER A 77 6.00 3.19 -6.24
N ILE A 78 5.50 3.63 -7.38
CA ILE A 78 4.77 2.82 -8.35
C ILE A 78 5.43 3.04 -9.70
N HIS A 79 5.79 1.94 -10.33
CA HIS A 79 6.35 1.90 -11.68
C HIS A 79 5.58 0.86 -12.46
N ASP A 80 4.97 1.28 -13.56
CA ASP A 80 4.05 0.48 -14.34
C ASP A 80 2.89 -0.12 -13.51
N ASP A 81 2.90 -1.43 -13.32
CA ASP A 81 1.92 -2.21 -12.56
C ASP A 81 2.47 -2.71 -11.22
N GLN A 82 3.67 -2.27 -10.83
CA GLN A 82 4.35 -2.70 -9.63
C GLN A 82 4.51 -1.56 -8.65
N GLY A 83 4.24 -1.84 -7.37
CA GLY A 83 4.36 -0.86 -6.30
C GLY A 83 5.24 -1.34 -5.18
N SER A 84 5.93 -0.40 -4.53
CA SER A 84 6.70 -0.61 -3.32
C SER A 84 6.40 0.49 -2.30
N ILE A 85 6.45 0.14 -1.02
CA ILE A 85 6.23 1.05 0.10
C ILE A 85 7.43 0.98 1.05
N HIS A 86 8.01 2.13 1.34
CA HIS A 86 9.07 2.28 2.34
C HIS A 86 8.46 2.65 3.68
N ILE A 87 8.70 1.82 4.69
CA ILE A 87 8.16 2.00 6.03
C ILE A 87 9.30 2.23 7.01
N PRO A 88 9.21 3.24 7.89
CA PRO A 88 10.20 3.45 8.94
C PRO A 88 10.44 2.18 9.77
N LYS A 89 11.71 1.85 10.03
CA LYS A 89 12.11 0.66 10.80
C LYS A 89 11.43 0.57 12.17
N SER A 90 11.11 1.71 12.78
CA SER A 90 10.38 1.77 14.05
C SER A 90 8.95 1.20 13.97
N LEU A 91 8.33 1.13 12.80
CA LEU A 91 7.00 0.53 12.59
C LEU A 91 7.03 -0.93 12.17
N ILE A 92 8.21 -1.45 11.80
CA ILE A 92 8.36 -2.83 11.36
C ILE A 92 8.40 -3.75 12.59
N PRO A 93 7.58 -4.81 12.65
CA PRO A 93 7.62 -5.78 13.75
C PRO A 93 9.00 -6.45 13.87
N PRO A 94 9.48 -6.80 15.10
CA PRO A 94 10.77 -7.47 15.27
C PRO A 94 10.86 -8.81 14.54
N LEU A 95 9.77 -9.58 14.54
CA LEU A 95 9.61 -10.80 13.74
C LEU A 95 8.81 -10.45 12.48
N ASN A 96 9.54 -10.22 11.40
CA ASN A 96 8.98 -9.86 10.10
C ASN A 96 9.54 -10.78 9.00
N SER A 97 8.93 -10.78 7.82
CA SER A 97 9.36 -11.61 6.67
C SER A 97 10.52 -11.01 5.88
N GLY A 98 11.18 -9.96 6.39
CA GLY A 98 12.34 -9.35 5.75
C GLY A 98 11.98 -8.68 4.44
N GLY A 99 11.26 -7.54 4.50
CA GLY A 99 11.32 -6.57 3.40
C GLY A 99 12.78 -6.24 3.08
N SER A 100 13.05 -5.53 1.99
CA SER A 100 14.42 -5.14 1.65
C SER A 100 15.13 -4.49 2.86
N ASP A 101 16.44 -4.73 3.04
CA ASP A 101 17.20 -4.30 4.23
C ASP A 101 17.13 -2.78 4.52
N ASP A 102 16.76 -2.02 3.50
CA ASP A 102 16.55 -0.58 3.49
C ASP A 102 15.13 -0.15 3.93
N GLY A 103 14.16 -1.05 4.06
CA GLY A 103 12.81 -0.77 4.56
C GLY A 103 11.69 -0.79 3.50
N TRP A 104 12.01 -1.21 2.27
CA TRP A 104 11.02 -1.34 1.19
C TRP A 104 10.27 -2.68 1.21
N TRP A 105 8.97 -2.59 0.98
CA TRP A 105 8.06 -3.73 0.89
C TRP A 105 7.29 -3.68 -0.41
N ARG A 106 7.20 -4.82 -1.11
CA ARG A 106 6.37 -4.94 -2.31
C ARG A 106 4.89 -4.79 -1.95
N ILE A 107 4.17 -4.00 -2.73
CA ILE A 107 2.71 -3.92 -2.71
C ILE A 107 2.16 -5.02 -3.61
N ASN A 108 1.44 -5.94 -2.99
CA ASN A 108 0.66 -7.00 -3.62
C ASN A 108 -0.76 -6.51 -3.88
N ASP A 109 -1.43 -7.13 -4.86
CA ASP A 109 -2.80 -6.79 -5.27
C ASP A 109 -2.98 -5.29 -5.53
N LEU A 110 -1.96 -4.66 -6.13
CA LEU A 110 -1.96 -3.23 -6.44
C LEU A 110 -3.04 -2.91 -7.46
N ILE A 111 -3.90 -1.96 -7.12
CA ILE A 111 -4.91 -1.39 -8.01
C ILE A 111 -4.68 0.12 -8.05
N VAL A 112 -4.26 0.62 -9.22
CA VAL A 112 -4.11 2.05 -9.50
C VAL A 112 -5.36 2.51 -10.25
N GLY A 113 -6.34 3.04 -9.51
CA GLY A 113 -7.55 3.61 -10.07
C GLY A 113 -7.45 5.12 -10.27
N HIS A 114 -8.44 5.71 -10.95
CA HIS A 114 -8.48 7.15 -11.21
C HIS A 114 -8.52 7.99 -9.92
N ASN A 115 -9.34 7.59 -8.93
CA ASN A 115 -9.50 8.32 -7.67
C ASN A 115 -8.72 7.72 -6.51
N GLN A 116 -8.25 6.47 -6.63
CA GLN A 116 -7.74 5.73 -5.48
C GLN A 116 -6.66 4.73 -5.89
N ILE A 117 -5.62 4.64 -5.06
CA ILE A 117 -4.61 3.59 -5.11
C ILE A 117 -4.84 2.67 -3.92
N ARG A 118 -4.88 1.36 -4.14
CA ARG A 118 -5.04 0.36 -3.07
C ARG A 118 -4.10 -0.81 -3.27
N GLY A 119 -3.74 -1.47 -2.19
CA GLY A 119 -2.98 -2.71 -2.21
C GLY A 119 -2.72 -3.24 -0.82
N GLN A 120 -1.90 -4.27 -0.73
CA GLN A 120 -1.52 -4.89 0.53
C GLN A 120 -0.02 -5.13 0.53
N PHE A 121 0.65 -5.00 1.67
CA PHE A 121 2.04 -5.43 1.81
C PHE A 121 2.14 -6.45 2.93
N GLN A 122 3.10 -7.36 2.83
CA GLN A 122 3.21 -8.47 3.77
C GLN A 122 4.35 -8.22 4.75
N LEU A 123 4.01 -7.87 6.00
CA LEU A 123 5.02 -7.72 7.06
C LEU A 123 5.47 -9.07 7.61
N ASN A 124 4.60 -10.08 7.63
CA ASN A 124 4.92 -11.48 7.89
C ASN A 124 3.78 -12.40 7.43
N GLY A 125 3.87 -13.72 7.69
CA GLY A 125 2.86 -14.71 7.28
C GLY A 125 1.43 -14.40 7.77
N LEU A 126 1.28 -13.76 8.93
CA LEU A 126 0.00 -13.46 9.56
C LEU A 126 -0.45 -12.01 9.37
N ASN A 127 0.49 -11.07 9.23
CA ASN A 127 0.24 -9.64 9.18
C ASN A 127 0.41 -9.10 7.76
N LYS A 128 -0.72 -8.78 7.12
CA LYS A 128 -0.80 -8.21 5.77
C LYS A 128 -1.60 -6.90 5.80
N PRO A 129 -0.98 -5.76 6.15
CA PRO A 129 -1.70 -4.50 6.18
C PRO A 129 -2.22 -4.10 4.81
N THR A 130 -3.40 -3.48 4.78
CA THR A 130 -4.02 -2.90 3.59
C THR A 130 -3.71 -1.42 3.54
N LEU A 131 -3.27 -0.93 2.39
CA LEU A 131 -3.04 0.49 2.14
C LEU A 131 -4.11 1.05 1.19
N SER A 132 -4.48 2.29 1.41
CA SER A 132 -5.38 3.06 0.55
C SER A 132 -4.91 4.50 0.48
N ILE A 133 -4.89 5.07 -0.72
CA ILE A 133 -4.55 6.46 -0.98
C ILE A 133 -5.67 7.07 -1.82
N ASP A 134 -6.32 8.12 -1.34
CA ASP A 134 -7.21 8.95 -2.14
C ASP A 134 -6.36 9.91 -2.98
N ARG A 135 -6.43 9.79 -4.31
CA ARG A 135 -5.61 10.58 -5.24
C ARG A 135 -6.07 12.04 -5.35
N ARG A 136 -7.30 12.35 -4.91
CA ARG A 136 -7.88 13.70 -4.99
C ARG A 136 -7.53 14.52 -3.75
N SER A 137 -7.60 13.92 -2.57
CA SER A 137 -7.27 14.60 -1.30
C SER A 137 -5.82 14.38 -0.86
N GLY A 138 -5.17 13.33 -1.37
CA GLY A 138 -3.86 12.88 -0.91
C GLY A 138 -3.93 12.08 0.39
N ASP A 139 -5.11 11.80 0.93
CA ASP A 139 -5.22 11.08 2.21
C ASP A 139 -4.78 9.63 2.06
N MET A 140 -3.90 9.18 2.95
CA MET A 140 -3.40 7.81 3.00
C MET A 140 -3.76 7.17 4.33
N THR A 141 -4.28 5.95 4.22
CA THR A 141 -4.56 5.08 5.35
C THR A 141 -3.81 3.76 5.17
N ILE A 142 -3.29 3.23 6.28
CA ILE A 142 -2.90 1.83 6.35
C ILE A 142 -3.61 1.20 7.53
N GLU A 143 -4.20 0.03 7.31
CA GLU A 143 -4.94 -0.74 8.30
C GLU A 143 -4.34 -2.13 8.47
N GLY A 144 -4.14 -2.56 9.71
CA GLY A 144 -3.53 -3.84 10.07
C GLY A 144 -3.10 -3.85 11.53
N LEU A 145 -2.10 -4.66 11.88
CA LEU A 145 -1.51 -4.64 13.23
C LEU A 145 -0.84 -3.30 13.57
N MET A 146 -0.39 -2.60 12.54
CA MET A 146 -0.05 -1.19 12.59
C MET A 146 -1.04 -0.42 11.75
N THR A 147 -1.33 0.81 12.17
CA THR A 147 -2.17 1.74 11.43
C THR A 147 -1.40 2.98 11.08
N PHE A 148 -1.71 3.61 9.97
CA PHE A 148 -1.17 4.90 9.58
C PHE A 148 -2.30 5.77 9.04
N ASN A 149 -2.29 7.05 9.39
CA ASN A 149 -3.16 8.07 8.82
C ASN A 149 -2.30 9.29 8.50
N GLY A 150 -2.33 9.74 7.24
CA GLY A 150 -1.51 10.85 6.80
C GLY A 150 -1.94 11.42 5.47
N ARG A 151 -1.12 12.32 4.94
CA ARG A 151 -1.31 12.93 3.63
C ARG A 151 -0.07 12.77 2.77
N CYS A 152 -0.28 12.45 1.52
CA CYS A 152 0.71 12.24 0.49
C CYS A 152 0.82 13.44 -0.43
N GLU A 153 2.06 13.72 -0.81
CA GLU A 153 2.42 14.69 -1.85
C GLU A 153 3.22 13.96 -2.92
N ALA A 154 3.09 14.40 -4.17
CA ALA A 154 3.93 13.89 -5.24
C ALA A 154 5.39 14.29 -4.98
N ASP A 155 6.28 13.31 -4.99
CA ASP A 155 7.71 13.53 -4.90
C ASP A 155 8.29 13.43 -6.30
N ASP A 156 8.62 14.57 -6.89
CA ASP A 156 9.23 14.65 -8.22
C ASP A 156 10.71 14.23 -8.22
N GLY A 157 11.22 13.68 -7.10
CA GLY A 157 12.60 13.23 -6.96
C GLY A 157 13.61 14.38 -6.89
N HIS A 158 13.15 15.63 -6.77
CA HIS A 158 14.02 16.81 -6.75
C HIS A 158 14.42 17.29 -5.35
N ARG A 159 13.86 16.76 -4.27
CA ARG A 159 14.31 17.09 -2.90
C ARG A 159 15.45 16.17 -2.44
N LYS A 160 16.68 16.55 -2.80
CA LYS A 160 17.88 16.11 -2.08
C LYS A 160 17.91 16.79 -0.72
N PHE A 161 17.88 16.00 0.36
CA PHE A 161 18.22 16.44 1.72
C PHE A 161 19.74 16.46 1.90
#